data_AF-A0A8H3IP03-F1
#
_entry.id   AF-A0A8H3IP03-F1
#
_cell.length_a   1.000
_cell.length_b   1.000
_cell.length_c   1.000
_cell.angle_alpha   90.00
_cell.angle_beta   90.00
_cell.angle_gamma   90.00
#
_symmetry.space_group_name_H-M   'P 1'
#
loop_
_entity.id
_entity.type
_entity.pdbx_description
1 polymer ?
#
loop_
_entity_poly.entity_id
_entity_poly.type
_entity_poly.pdbx_seq_one_letter_code
_entity_poly.pdbx_strand_id
1 'polypeptide(L)'
;MPLLPAQTRGMNSMNDAPTNNGDEAEDPESHLQEVVDEVDLDSATEEDPLTLDPTQDPSLSGLREISSLASWSVSTHKPSCGVDALRNLNPCQFWQSDGPQPHLLTIHFFKLVKIVKIRVYLDFFLDESYTPTKMQFWGGTGMYDLVQFYEWRGEEPRGWVDVDLDGVGVGGKAELRAFVVQVRVLENHQNGKDTHVRGVQIFAQDDKVKKSRVAVADEDGKGTNGVEGSGGVGMEEPDWMQDPEIR
;
A
#
# COMPACT_ATOMS: atom_id res chain seq x y z
N MET A 1 68.28 15.48 -8.58
CA MET A 1 68.78 15.59 -9.96
C MET A 1 67.64 16.05 -10.86
N PRO A 2 67.48 17.35 -11.15
CA PRO A 2 66.49 17.86 -12.10
C PRO A 2 67.12 18.19 -13.47
N LEU A 3 66.39 17.97 -14.56
CA LEU A 3 66.68 18.57 -15.88
C LEU A 3 65.39 18.90 -16.65
N LEU A 4 65.14 20.21 -16.77
CA LEU A 4 64.44 20.90 -17.88
C LEU A 4 65.56 21.63 -18.69
N PRO A 5 65.36 22.22 -19.89
CA PRO A 5 64.13 22.79 -20.49
C PRO A 5 63.86 22.25 -21.94
N ALA A 6 63.20 22.88 -22.93
CA ALA A 6 62.86 24.29 -23.14
C ALA A 6 61.66 24.60 -24.09
N GLN A 7 61.58 25.88 -24.46
CA GLN A 7 60.52 26.64 -25.13
C GLN A 7 60.72 26.81 -26.65
N THR A 8 59.63 27.14 -27.36
CA THR A 8 59.47 28.26 -28.36
C THR A 8 58.01 28.25 -28.81
N ARG A 9 57.15 29.29 -28.86
CA ARG A 9 57.19 30.77 -28.96
C ARG A 9 57.20 31.36 -30.39
N GLY A 10 56.10 32.04 -30.74
CA GLY A 10 55.89 32.93 -31.90
C GLY A 10 54.41 32.85 -32.34
N MET A 11 53.48 33.80 -32.16
CA MET A 11 53.40 35.29 -32.20
C MET A 11 52.91 35.85 -33.54
N ASN A 12 51.89 36.72 -33.46
CA ASN A 12 51.37 37.69 -34.45
C ASN A 12 50.57 37.15 -35.66
N SER A 13 49.73 37.93 -36.36
CA SER A 13 48.84 39.08 -36.02
C SER A 13 48.11 39.52 -37.31
N MET A 14 46.88 40.07 -37.22
CA MET A 14 46.34 41.14 -38.09
C MET A 14 46.54 41.12 -39.63
N ASN A 15 45.46 40.96 -40.44
CA ASN A 15 44.71 42.10 -41.03
C ASN A 15 43.73 41.74 -42.19
N ASP A 16 42.59 42.42 -42.17
CA ASP A 16 41.81 43.07 -43.25
C ASP A 16 41.27 42.32 -44.50
N ALA A 17 40.07 42.80 -44.90
CA ALA A 17 39.24 42.42 -46.04
C ALA A 17 39.61 43.27 -47.32
N PRO A 18 38.77 43.55 -48.36
CA PRO A 18 37.33 43.32 -48.57
C PRO A 18 36.89 42.84 -50.00
N THR A 19 35.57 42.63 -50.18
CA THR A 19 34.66 42.93 -51.33
C THR A 19 33.48 41.93 -51.26
N ASN A 20 32.20 42.24 -51.00
CA ASN A 20 31.28 43.39 -51.20
C ASN A 20 30.46 43.40 -52.52
N ASN A 21 29.17 43.76 -52.39
CA ASN A 21 28.08 43.88 -53.39
C ASN A 21 27.54 42.56 -53.96
N GLY A 22 26.23 42.31 -54.08
CA GLY A 22 25.00 43.04 -53.70
C GLY A 22 23.80 42.08 -53.85
N ASP A 23 22.53 42.41 -53.60
CA ASP A 23 21.86 43.66 -53.20
C ASP A 23 20.44 43.33 -52.64
N GLU A 24 19.90 44.23 -51.80
CA GLU A 24 18.46 44.53 -51.58
C GLU A 24 17.50 43.40 -51.08
N ALA A 25 16.42 43.65 -50.32
CA ALA A 25 15.75 44.89 -49.88
C ALA A 25 15.16 44.78 -48.44
N GLU A 26 14.36 45.77 -48.04
CA GLU A 26 14.03 46.17 -46.65
C GLU A 26 12.82 45.47 -45.98
N ASP A 27 12.69 45.75 -44.68
CA ASP A 27 11.63 45.43 -43.70
C ASP A 27 10.24 46.01 -44.09
N PRO A 28 9.10 45.50 -43.58
CA PRO A 28 8.63 45.96 -42.26
C PRO A 28 7.91 44.91 -41.37
N GLU A 29 7.85 45.23 -40.08
CA GLU A 29 7.01 44.60 -39.04
C GLU A 29 5.59 44.24 -39.52
N SER A 30 5.10 43.05 -39.15
CA SER A 30 3.67 42.76 -39.14
C SER A 30 3.22 42.17 -37.80
N HIS A 31 2.39 42.95 -37.12
CA HIS A 31 1.64 42.60 -35.91
C HIS A 31 0.78 41.35 -36.19
N LEU A 32 1.00 40.25 -35.47
CA LEU A 32 0.09 39.10 -35.51
C LEU A 32 -0.64 38.97 -34.17
N GLN A 33 -1.92 39.29 -34.26
CA GLN A 33 -2.90 39.31 -33.18
C GLN A 33 -3.10 37.91 -32.58
N GLU A 34 -3.36 37.84 -31.28
CA GLU A 34 -3.85 36.64 -30.61
C GLU A 34 -5.13 36.12 -31.28
N VAL A 35 -5.14 34.83 -31.61
CA VAL A 35 -6.38 34.06 -31.83
C VAL A 35 -6.43 32.95 -30.78
N VAL A 36 -7.34 33.11 -29.82
CA VAL A 36 -7.70 32.08 -28.86
C VAL A 36 -8.81 31.24 -29.48
N ASP A 37 -8.46 30.07 -30.01
CA ASP A 37 -9.46 29.09 -30.43
C ASP A 37 -10.08 28.47 -29.18
N GLU A 38 -11.30 28.91 -28.83
CA GLU A 38 -12.15 28.23 -27.86
C GLU A 38 -12.60 26.89 -28.46
N VAL A 39 -11.94 25.81 -28.05
CA VAL A 39 -12.40 24.45 -28.30
C VAL A 39 -13.37 24.03 -27.18
N ASP A 40 -14.67 24.11 -27.48
CA ASP A 40 -15.71 23.44 -26.69
C ASP A 40 -15.46 21.92 -26.68
N LEU A 41 -14.71 21.45 -25.70
CA LEU A 41 -14.51 20.02 -25.46
C LEU A 41 -15.66 19.51 -24.61
N ASP A 42 -16.69 18.97 -25.28
CA ASP A 42 -17.85 18.35 -24.65
C ASP A 42 -17.44 17.39 -23.54
N SER A 43 -17.95 17.67 -22.33
CA SER A 43 -17.67 16.92 -21.11
C SER A 43 -18.34 15.54 -21.11
N ALA A 44 -17.80 14.61 -21.89
CA ALA A 44 -17.94 13.18 -21.62
C ALA A 44 -17.04 12.85 -20.42
N THR A 45 -17.63 12.72 -19.23
CA THR A 45 -16.94 12.20 -18.05
C THR A 45 -16.71 10.70 -18.22
N GLU A 46 -15.65 10.35 -18.96
CA GLU A 46 -14.98 9.06 -18.83
C GLU A 46 -14.48 8.99 -17.37
N GLU A 47 -15.15 8.21 -16.52
CA GLU A 47 -14.73 8.08 -15.11
C GLU A 47 -13.36 7.40 -15.06
N ASP A 48 -12.34 8.18 -14.70
CA ASP A 48 -10.97 7.71 -14.55
C ASP A 48 -10.94 6.53 -13.53
N PRO A 49 -10.51 5.31 -13.93
CA PRO A 49 -10.56 4.12 -13.07
C PRO A 49 -9.75 4.24 -11.76
N LEU A 50 -8.99 5.32 -11.61
CA LEU A 50 -8.15 5.64 -10.46
C LEU A 50 -8.89 6.37 -9.32
N THR A 51 -10.14 6.79 -9.49
CA THR A 51 -10.93 7.46 -8.43
C THR A 51 -11.86 6.54 -7.63
N LEU A 52 -11.65 5.22 -7.67
CA LEU A 52 -12.35 4.29 -6.76
C LEU A 52 -11.94 4.57 -5.31
N ASP A 53 -12.82 5.24 -4.57
CA ASP A 53 -12.66 5.48 -3.13
C ASP A 53 -12.39 4.14 -2.40
N PRO A 54 -11.26 3.98 -1.69
CA PRO A 54 -10.93 2.73 -1.01
C PRO A 54 -11.97 2.26 0.02
N THR A 55 -12.94 3.12 0.38
CA THR A 55 -14.06 2.79 1.26
C THR A 55 -15.21 2.02 0.59
N GLN A 56 -15.23 1.88 -0.74
CA GLN A 56 -16.33 1.24 -1.48
C GLN A 56 -16.13 -0.25 -1.82
N ASP A 57 -14.97 -0.85 -1.53
CA ASP A 57 -14.76 -2.30 -1.70
C ASP A 57 -15.61 -3.09 -0.69
N PRO A 58 -16.65 -3.84 -1.12
CA PRO A 58 -17.54 -4.54 -0.20
C PRO A 58 -16.84 -5.63 0.61
N SER A 59 -15.71 -6.15 0.11
CA SER A 59 -14.90 -7.15 0.80
C SER A 59 -14.12 -6.62 2.00
N LEU A 60 -14.05 -5.28 2.15
CA LEU A 60 -13.46 -4.60 3.31
C LEU A 60 -14.50 -4.19 4.35
N SER A 61 -15.80 -4.45 4.11
CA SER A 61 -16.86 -4.03 5.02
C SER A 61 -16.70 -4.64 6.42
N GLY A 62 -16.64 -3.77 7.44
CA GLY A 62 -16.39 -4.17 8.83
C GLY A 62 -14.94 -4.58 9.13
N LEU A 63 -14.02 -4.38 8.19
CA LEU A 63 -12.58 -4.51 8.40
C LEU A 63 -11.95 -3.14 8.71
N ARG A 64 -10.84 -3.17 9.45
CA ARG A 64 -10.01 -2.02 9.76
C ARG A 64 -8.59 -2.29 9.29
N GLU A 65 -8.03 -1.38 8.50
CA GLU A 65 -6.62 -1.43 8.15
C GLU A 65 -5.74 -1.20 9.40
N ILE A 66 -4.73 -2.06 9.56
CA ILE A 66 -3.75 -2.04 10.66
C ILE A 66 -2.30 -1.87 10.19
N SER A 67 -2.07 -1.64 8.89
CA SER A 67 -0.73 -1.45 8.29
C SER A 67 0.12 -0.39 9.01
N SER A 68 -0.49 0.70 9.47
CA SER A 68 0.18 1.78 10.22
C SER A 68 0.57 1.40 11.66
N LEU A 69 0.12 0.26 12.17
CA LEU A 69 0.45 -0.25 13.52
C LEU A 69 1.69 -1.14 13.54
N ALA A 70 2.32 -1.41 12.39
CA ALA A 70 3.56 -2.17 12.31
C ALA A 70 4.77 -1.25 12.00
N SER A 71 5.96 -1.69 12.39
CA SER A 71 7.20 -1.27 11.74
C SER A 71 7.51 -2.21 10.57
N TRP A 72 8.11 -1.66 9.52
CA TRP A 72 8.27 -2.30 8.23
C TRP A 72 9.75 -2.26 7.83
N SER A 73 10.27 -3.34 7.28
CA SER A 73 11.65 -3.43 6.77
C SER A 73 11.69 -4.26 5.49
N VAL A 74 12.66 -3.96 4.62
CA VAL A 74 12.91 -4.68 3.37
C VAL A 74 14.35 -5.16 3.32
N SER A 75 14.62 -6.28 2.63
CA SER A 75 15.97 -6.84 2.52
C SER A 75 16.95 -5.87 1.84
N THR A 76 16.51 -5.25 0.76
CA THR A 76 17.23 -4.23 -0.01
C THR A 76 16.24 -3.25 -0.63
N HIS A 77 16.70 -2.06 -0.98
CA HIS A 77 15.93 -1.12 -1.79
C HIS A 77 16.86 -0.16 -2.53
N LYS A 78 16.42 0.32 -3.70
CA LYS A 78 17.07 1.49 -4.33
C LYS A 78 16.76 2.76 -3.53
N PRO A 79 17.64 3.79 -3.58
CA PRO A 79 17.37 5.09 -2.97
C PRO A 79 16.01 5.63 -3.42
N SER A 80 15.27 6.23 -2.49
CA SER A 80 13.88 6.73 -2.64
C SER A 80 12.77 5.69 -2.93
N CYS A 81 13.07 4.49 -3.41
CA CYS A 81 12.09 3.42 -3.67
C CYS A 81 11.98 2.43 -2.49
N GLY A 82 11.80 2.95 -1.28
CA GLY A 82 11.85 2.19 -0.02
C GLY A 82 10.49 1.80 0.55
N VAL A 83 10.48 1.51 1.86
CA VAL A 83 9.31 1.08 2.65
C VAL A 83 8.13 2.06 2.59
N ASP A 84 8.39 3.37 2.46
CA ASP A 84 7.32 4.38 2.51
C ASP A 84 6.36 4.29 1.32
N ALA A 85 6.83 3.82 0.17
CA ALA A 85 6.00 3.57 -1.00
C ALA A 85 4.93 2.51 -0.74
N LEU A 86 5.27 1.42 -0.02
CA LEU A 86 4.37 0.29 0.25
C LEU A 86 3.09 0.66 1.03
N ARG A 87 3.10 1.83 1.68
CA ARG A 87 2.01 2.36 2.50
C ARG A 87 1.32 3.57 1.86
N ASN A 88 1.77 3.99 0.67
CA ASN A 88 1.14 5.07 -0.07
C ASN A 88 -0.07 4.54 -0.84
N LEU A 89 -1.11 5.36 -0.97
CA LEU A 89 -2.27 5.07 -1.81
C LEU A 89 -2.02 5.41 -3.29
N ASN A 90 -0.98 6.19 -3.59
CA ASN A 90 -0.60 6.54 -4.96
C ASN A 90 0.11 5.35 -5.64
N PRO A 91 -0.49 4.72 -6.69
CA PRO A 91 0.08 3.55 -7.34
C PRO A 91 1.37 3.87 -8.13
N CYS A 92 1.71 5.14 -8.37
CA CYS A 92 2.97 5.53 -9.00
C CYS A 92 4.19 5.33 -8.08
N GLN A 93 4.01 5.15 -6.77
CA GLN A 93 5.09 4.81 -5.85
C GLN A 93 5.23 3.29 -5.70
N PHE A 94 6.45 2.81 -5.59
CA PHE A 94 6.75 1.38 -5.38
C PHE A 94 8.03 1.19 -4.55
N TRP A 95 8.06 0.09 -3.78
CA TRP A 95 9.31 -0.47 -3.32
C TRP A 95 10.02 -1.10 -4.52
N GLN A 96 11.28 -0.76 -4.75
CA GLN A 96 12.15 -1.44 -5.71
C GLN A 96 13.32 -2.06 -4.97
N SER A 97 13.45 -3.39 -5.01
CA SER A 97 14.62 -4.08 -4.44
C SER A 97 15.91 -3.74 -5.19
N ASP A 98 17.06 -4.01 -4.55
CA ASP A 98 18.37 -3.97 -5.22
C ASP A 98 19.31 -4.98 -4.56
N GLY A 99 19.14 -6.26 -4.89
CA GLY A 99 19.81 -7.32 -4.14
C GLY A 99 19.66 -8.73 -4.72
N PRO A 100 20.18 -9.75 -4.02
CA PRO A 100 19.93 -11.15 -4.36
C PRO A 100 18.52 -11.57 -3.94
N GLN A 101 17.89 -12.43 -4.74
CA GLN A 101 16.64 -13.11 -4.39
C GLN A 101 16.89 -14.15 -3.27
N PRO A 102 15.88 -14.47 -2.42
CA PRO A 102 14.53 -13.89 -2.41
C PRO A 102 14.50 -12.47 -1.80
N HIS A 103 13.67 -11.60 -2.36
CA HIS A 103 13.44 -10.26 -1.80
C HIS A 103 12.47 -10.36 -0.63
N LEU A 104 12.81 -9.75 0.51
CA LEU A 104 12.06 -9.89 1.75
C LEU A 104 11.41 -8.56 2.12
N LEU A 105 10.13 -8.60 2.44
CA LEU A 105 9.41 -7.55 3.15
C LEU A 105 8.96 -8.12 4.50
N THR A 106 9.40 -7.52 5.60
CA THR A 106 9.07 -7.97 6.96
C THR A 106 8.29 -6.88 7.71
N ILE A 107 7.21 -7.29 8.35
CA ILE A 107 6.21 -6.42 8.96
C ILE A 107 6.04 -6.87 10.42
N HIS A 108 6.41 -6.00 11.35
CA HIS A 108 6.48 -6.27 12.78
C HIS A 108 5.45 -5.46 13.56
N PHE A 109 4.50 -6.14 14.19
CA PHE A 109 3.51 -5.53 15.08
C PHE A 109 4.02 -5.47 16.52
N PHE A 110 3.78 -4.37 17.21
CA PHE A 110 4.13 -4.19 18.64
C PHE A 110 3.28 -5.04 19.60
N LYS A 111 2.25 -5.72 19.10
CA LYS A 111 1.35 -6.61 19.84
C LYS A 111 0.91 -7.76 18.93
N LEU A 112 0.46 -8.86 19.53
CA LEU A 112 -0.18 -9.94 18.77
C LEU A 112 -1.44 -9.39 18.08
N VAL A 113 -1.45 -9.40 16.74
CA VAL A 113 -2.59 -8.97 15.95
C VAL A 113 -3.37 -10.17 15.41
N LYS A 114 -4.65 -9.94 15.10
CA LYS A 114 -5.54 -10.88 14.42
C LYS A 114 -5.78 -10.34 13.02
N ILE A 115 -5.10 -10.93 12.05
CA ILE A 115 -5.15 -10.54 10.65
C ILE A 115 -6.20 -11.42 9.96
N VAL A 116 -7.14 -10.79 9.25
CA VAL A 116 -8.25 -11.47 8.56
C VAL A 116 -8.24 -11.26 7.06
N LYS A 117 -7.46 -10.29 6.56
CA LYS A 117 -7.19 -10.09 5.13
C LYS A 117 -5.83 -9.42 4.96
N ILE A 118 -5.05 -9.88 3.98
CA ILE A 118 -3.83 -9.23 3.50
C ILE A 118 -3.99 -9.08 1.98
N ARG A 119 -3.55 -7.96 1.42
CA ARG A 119 -3.51 -7.77 -0.03
C ARG A 119 -2.28 -6.99 -0.47
N VAL A 120 -1.85 -7.26 -1.70
CA VAL A 120 -0.64 -6.70 -2.32
C VAL A 120 -1.03 -6.11 -3.68
N TYR A 121 -0.68 -4.86 -3.96
CA TYR A 121 -0.92 -4.24 -5.27
C TYR A 121 0.26 -4.51 -6.21
N LEU A 122 -0.02 -5.14 -7.34
CA LEU A 122 0.93 -5.43 -8.42
C LEU A 122 0.32 -5.00 -9.77
N ASP A 123 1.15 -4.54 -10.71
CA ASP A 123 0.68 -4.21 -12.06
C ASP A 123 1.71 -4.60 -13.13
N PHE A 124 1.41 -5.67 -13.86
CA PHE A 124 2.29 -6.17 -14.91
C PHE A 124 2.57 -5.16 -16.04
N PHE A 125 1.63 -4.26 -16.35
CA PHE A 125 1.80 -3.30 -17.46
C PHE A 125 2.65 -2.10 -17.07
N LEU A 126 2.78 -1.84 -15.77
CA LEU A 126 3.65 -0.78 -15.24
C LEU A 126 5.02 -1.31 -14.78
N ASP A 127 5.12 -2.61 -14.48
CA ASP A 127 6.31 -3.23 -13.88
C ASP A 127 7.05 -4.23 -14.78
N GLU A 128 6.41 -4.78 -15.82
CA GLU A 128 6.98 -5.75 -16.76
C GLU A 128 7.76 -6.88 -16.02
N SER A 129 9.09 -6.94 -16.20
CA SER A 129 9.97 -7.92 -15.56
C SER A 129 10.16 -7.74 -14.04
N TYR A 130 9.82 -6.58 -13.46
CA TYR A 130 9.87 -6.36 -12.02
C TYR A 130 8.66 -6.97 -11.28
N THR A 131 7.65 -7.43 -12.02
CA THR A 131 6.41 -8.01 -11.47
C THR A 131 6.69 -9.38 -10.81
N PRO A 132 6.34 -9.58 -9.52
CA PRO A 132 6.33 -10.89 -8.89
C PRO A 132 5.47 -11.89 -9.67
N THR A 133 6.00 -13.11 -9.88
CA THR A 133 5.23 -14.26 -10.37
C THR A 133 5.05 -15.34 -9.30
N LYS A 134 5.88 -15.31 -8.24
CA LYS A 134 5.75 -16.18 -7.07
C LYS A 134 6.12 -15.46 -5.79
N MET A 135 5.18 -15.45 -4.84
CA MET A 135 5.37 -14.89 -3.51
C MET A 135 5.00 -15.92 -2.44
N GLN A 136 5.74 -15.97 -1.34
CA GLN A 136 5.38 -16.76 -0.17
C GLN A 136 5.11 -15.86 1.02
N PHE A 137 4.07 -16.18 1.78
CA PHE A 137 3.64 -15.45 2.96
C PHE A 137 3.88 -16.30 4.20
N TRP A 138 4.63 -15.72 5.13
CA TRP A 138 5.11 -16.37 6.35
C TRP A 138 4.63 -15.57 7.57
N GLY A 139 4.27 -16.26 8.65
CA GLY A 139 3.77 -15.63 9.88
C GLY A 139 4.29 -16.34 11.12
N GLY A 140 4.48 -15.60 12.22
CA GLY A 140 5.00 -16.16 13.47
C GLY A 140 4.92 -15.19 14.66
N THR A 141 5.40 -15.65 15.81
CA THR A 141 5.50 -14.84 17.04
C THR A 141 6.82 -14.06 17.14
N GLY A 142 7.82 -14.43 16.33
CA GLY A 142 9.09 -13.75 16.14
C GLY A 142 9.67 -14.01 14.75
N MET A 143 10.99 -13.80 14.60
CA MET A 143 11.69 -13.99 13.32
C MET A 143 12.15 -15.44 13.05
N TYR A 144 12.20 -16.27 14.09
CA TYR A 144 12.82 -17.60 14.05
C TYR A 144 11.80 -18.75 14.04
N ASP A 145 10.52 -18.45 14.31
CA ASP A 145 9.38 -19.38 14.32
C ASP A 145 8.40 -19.10 13.16
N LEU A 146 8.83 -18.35 12.14
CA LEU A 146 8.02 -18.06 10.96
C LEU A 146 7.62 -19.35 10.25
N VAL A 147 6.32 -19.56 10.05
CA VAL A 147 5.75 -20.66 9.29
C VAL A 147 5.12 -20.11 8.00
N GLN A 148 5.38 -20.77 6.87
CA GLN A 148 4.70 -20.47 5.61
C GLN A 148 3.23 -20.85 5.72
N PHE A 149 2.33 -19.90 5.49
CA PHE A 149 0.89 -20.15 5.52
C PHE A 149 0.22 -20.05 4.14
N TYR A 150 0.85 -19.35 3.19
CA TYR A 150 0.34 -19.23 1.82
C TYR A 150 1.47 -19.10 0.78
N GLU A 151 1.26 -19.62 -0.43
CA GLU A 151 2.06 -19.35 -1.62
C GLU A 151 1.14 -18.78 -2.70
N TRP A 152 1.46 -17.58 -3.17
CA TRP A 152 0.80 -16.96 -4.31
C TRP A 152 1.60 -17.22 -5.59
N ARG A 153 0.88 -17.45 -6.69
CA ARG A 153 1.43 -17.52 -8.05
C ARG A 153 0.51 -16.82 -9.04
N GLY A 154 1.10 -16.15 -10.01
CA GLY A 154 0.42 -15.50 -11.13
C GLY A 154 1.42 -15.07 -12.20
N GLU A 155 0.91 -14.65 -13.36
CA GLU A 155 1.75 -14.21 -14.49
C GLU A 155 1.56 -12.71 -14.76
N GLU A 156 0.32 -12.27 -15.04
CA GLU A 156 -0.01 -10.88 -15.34
C GLU A 156 -1.00 -10.27 -14.31
N PRO A 157 -0.62 -10.09 -13.03
CA PRO A 157 -1.49 -9.46 -12.05
C PRO A 157 -1.75 -7.98 -12.41
N ARG A 158 -2.98 -7.51 -12.17
CA ARG A 158 -3.37 -6.11 -12.29
C ARG A 158 -4.21 -5.69 -11.08
N GLY A 159 -3.69 -4.78 -10.27
CA GLY A 159 -4.37 -4.25 -9.09
C GLY A 159 -4.11 -5.07 -7.82
N TRP A 160 -5.11 -5.10 -6.94
CA TRP A 160 -5.03 -5.78 -5.64
C TRP A 160 -5.13 -7.29 -5.77
N VAL A 161 -4.06 -7.98 -5.36
CA VAL A 161 -4.00 -9.43 -5.16
C VAL A 161 -4.28 -9.74 -3.70
N ASP A 162 -5.37 -10.45 -3.43
CA ASP A 162 -5.72 -10.94 -2.09
C ASP A 162 -4.92 -12.20 -1.71
N VAL A 163 -4.53 -12.26 -0.44
CA VAL A 163 -3.85 -13.40 0.18
C VAL A 163 -4.89 -14.29 0.86
N ASP A 164 -4.92 -15.56 0.49
CA ASP A 164 -5.78 -16.53 1.16
C ASP A 164 -5.26 -16.84 2.57
N LEU A 165 -6.19 -16.92 3.53
CA LEU A 165 -5.95 -17.24 4.94
C LEU A 165 -6.77 -18.47 5.39
N ASP A 166 -7.44 -19.18 4.47
CA ASP A 166 -8.15 -20.40 4.77
C ASP A 166 -7.22 -21.47 5.37
N GLY A 167 -7.70 -22.13 6.43
CA GLY A 167 -6.93 -23.12 7.18
C GLY A 167 -5.82 -22.56 8.09
N VAL A 168 -5.50 -21.27 8.02
CA VAL A 168 -4.40 -20.65 8.82
C VAL A 168 -4.78 -20.44 10.29
N GLY A 169 -6.06 -20.15 10.57
CA GLY A 169 -6.52 -19.83 11.92
C GLY A 169 -7.09 -21.01 12.72
N VAL A 170 -6.93 -20.93 14.04
CA VAL A 170 -7.38 -21.95 14.98
C VAL A 170 -8.91 -22.05 14.99
N GLY A 171 -9.43 -23.28 14.87
CA GLY A 171 -10.86 -23.56 14.93
C GLY A 171 -11.61 -23.27 13.62
N GLY A 172 -10.96 -23.44 12.47
CA GLY A 172 -11.59 -23.33 11.16
C GLY A 172 -11.91 -21.90 10.72
N LYS A 173 -11.15 -20.91 11.23
CA LYS A 173 -11.30 -19.50 10.87
C LYS A 173 -10.15 -19.05 9.97
N ALA A 174 -10.43 -18.25 8.96
CA ALA A 174 -9.42 -17.51 8.21
C ALA A 174 -8.89 -16.32 9.04
N GLU A 175 -8.10 -16.61 10.08
CA GLU A 175 -7.53 -15.60 10.99
C GLU A 175 -6.07 -15.94 11.33
N LEU A 176 -5.12 -15.22 10.75
CA LEU A 176 -3.70 -15.32 11.12
C LEU A 176 -3.44 -14.55 12.43
N ARG A 177 -2.80 -15.20 13.40
CA ARG A 177 -2.33 -14.57 14.64
C ARG A 177 -0.82 -14.50 14.64
N ALA A 178 -0.28 -13.28 14.51
CA ALA A 178 1.15 -13.06 14.37
C ALA A 178 1.60 -11.78 15.09
N PHE A 179 2.87 -11.77 15.48
CA PHE A 179 3.62 -10.53 15.73
C PHE A 179 4.42 -10.13 14.48
N VAL A 180 4.85 -11.11 13.68
CA VAL A 180 5.66 -10.90 12.48
C VAL A 180 4.97 -11.53 11.28
N VAL A 181 4.82 -10.76 10.21
CA VAL A 181 4.47 -11.26 8.87
C VAL A 181 5.65 -10.98 7.95
N GLN A 182 6.04 -11.95 7.12
CA GLN A 182 7.08 -11.78 6.13
C GLN A 182 6.58 -12.23 4.76
N VAL A 183 6.62 -11.31 3.79
CA VAL A 183 6.41 -11.59 2.38
C VAL A 183 7.78 -11.85 1.75
N ARG A 184 7.89 -12.94 0.99
CA ARG A 184 9.09 -13.31 0.23
C ARG A 184 8.74 -13.33 -1.24
N VAL A 185 9.39 -12.50 -2.05
CA VAL A 185 9.32 -12.59 -3.51
C VAL A 185 10.41 -13.54 -3.98
N LEU A 186 10.02 -14.66 -4.58
CA LEU A 186 10.94 -15.74 -4.97
C LEU A 186 11.28 -15.67 -6.47
N GLU A 187 10.28 -15.38 -7.30
CA GLU A 187 10.39 -15.38 -8.77
C GLU A 187 9.63 -14.16 -9.31
N ASN A 188 10.18 -13.51 -10.35
CA ASN A 188 9.58 -12.40 -11.08
C ASN A 188 9.41 -12.77 -12.57
N HIS A 189 8.60 -12.00 -13.30
CA HIS A 189 8.37 -12.22 -14.73
C HIS A 189 9.67 -12.05 -15.54
N GLN A 190 9.85 -12.86 -16.58
CA GLN A 190 11.04 -12.86 -17.46
C GLN A 190 12.38 -13.07 -16.70
N ASN A 191 12.34 -13.70 -15.52
CA ASN A 191 13.48 -13.82 -14.60
C ASN A 191 14.07 -12.47 -14.16
N GLY A 192 13.25 -11.42 -14.04
CA GLY A 192 13.68 -10.11 -13.56
C GLY A 192 14.40 -10.18 -12.20
N LYS A 193 15.58 -9.56 -12.12
CA LYS A 193 16.46 -9.59 -10.93
C LYS A 193 15.76 -8.99 -9.71
N ASP A 194 15.29 -7.76 -9.85
CA ASP A 194 14.69 -6.97 -8.79
C ASP A 194 13.16 -6.96 -8.90
N THR A 195 12.46 -6.65 -7.82
CA THR A 195 11.00 -6.65 -7.76
C THR A 195 10.41 -5.27 -7.49
N HIS A 196 9.23 -5.01 -8.04
CA HIS A 196 8.38 -3.88 -7.69
C HIS A 196 7.14 -4.33 -6.92
N VAL A 197 6.85 -3.66 -5.81
CA VAL A 197 5.59 -3.80 -5.07
C VAL A 197 5.06 -2.40 -4.78
N ARG A 198 3.84 -2.11 -5.25
CA ARG A 198 3.26 -0.75 -5.23
C ARG A 198 2.54 -0.44 -3.92
N GLY A 199 1.93 -1.44 -3.30
CA GLY A 199 1.25 -1.28 -2.02
C GLY A 199 1.00 -2.60 -1.31
N VAL A 200 0.90 -2.57 0.02
CA VAL A 200 0.52 -3.73 0.85
C VAL A 200 -0.41 -3.25 1.95
N GLN A 201 -1.58 -3.86 2.07
CA GLN A 201 -2.54 -3.55 3.13
C GLN A 201 -2.86 -4.78 3.96
N ILE A 202 -2.88 -4.59 5.28
CA ILE A 202 -3.19 -5.63 6.27
C ILE A 202 -4.40 -5.19 7.08
N PHE A 203 -5.40 -6.06 7.17
CA PHE A 203 -6.67 -5.78 7.82
C PHE A 203 -6.91 -6.70 9.02
N ALA A 204 -7.47 -6.12 10.07
CA ALA A 204 -8.09 -6.82 11.19
C ALA A 204 -9.61 -6.57 11.17
N GLN A 205 -10.38 -7.42 11.85
CA GLN A 205 -11.81 -7.18 12.03
C GLN A 205 -12.05 -5.96 12.94
N ASP A 206 -12.97 -5.06 12.59
CA ASP A 206 -13.33 -3.94 13.47
C ASP A 206 -14.25 -4.40 14.62
N ASP A 207 -13.73 -4.34 15.85
CA ASP A 207 -14.48 -4.66 17.06
C ASP A 207 -15.60 -3.65 17.37
N LYS A 208 -15.58 -2.43 16.80
CA LYS A 208 -16.69 -1.47 16.91
C LYS A 208 -17.94 -1.97 16.17
N VAL A 209 -17.76 -2.55 14.98
CA VAL A 209 -18.84 -3.09 14.15
C VAL A 209 -19.44 -4.35 14.78
N LYS A 210 -18.64 -5.15 15.50
CA LYS A 210 -19.18 -6.26 16.32
C LYS A 210 -20.10 -5.76 17.44
N LYS A 211 -19.68 -4.74 18.19
CA LYS A 211 -20.45 -4.22 19.33
C LYS A 211 -21.80 -3.63 18.91
N SER A 212 -21.86 -2.90 17.79
CA SER A 212 -23.13 -2.38 17.26
C SER A 212 -24.07 -3.50 16.80
N ARG A 213 -23.58 -4.53 16.10
CA ARG A 213 -24.41 -5.67 15.67
C ARG A 213 -24.95 -6.50 16.84
N VAL A 214 -24.20 -6.63 17.94
CA VAL A 214 -24.67 -7.31 19.16
C VAL A 214 -25.70 -6.44 19.89
N ALA A 215 -25.45 -5.13 20.04
CA ALA A 215 -26.39 -4.22 20.70
C ALA A 215 -27.76 -4.15 19.99
N VAL A 216 -27.78 -4.09 18.65
CA VAL A 216 -29.05 -4.09 17.88
C VAL A 216 -29.80 -5.42 18.03
N ALA A 217 -29.09 -6.55 18.08
CA ALA A 217 -29.71 -7.87 18.26
C ALA A 217 -30.35 -8.07 19.65
N ASP A 218 -29.91 -7.34 20.69
CA ASP A 218 -30.54 -7.33 22.01
C ASP A 218 -31.78 -6.40 22.08
N GLU A 219 -31.89 -5.37 21.21
CA GLU A 219 -33.03 -4.44 21.21
C GLU A 219 -34.27 -4.98 20.47
N ASP A 220 -34.10 -5.76 19.40
CA ASP A 220 -35.22 -6.39 18.67
C ASP A 220 -35.97 -7.49 19.47
N GLY A 221 -35.51 -7.80 20.69
CA GLY A 221 -36.10 -8.82 21.57
C GLY A 221 -37.32 -8.39 22.40
N LYS A 222 -37.76 -7.12 22.34
CA LYS A 222 -38.76 -6.57 23.29
C LYS A 222 -40.03 -5.99 22.65
N GLY A 223 -40.62 -6.74 21.72
CA GLY A 223 -41.97 -6.50 21.20
C GLY A 223 -43.07 -6.75 22.26
N THR A 224 -43.96 -5.77 22.44
CA THR A 224 -44.94 -5.73 23.54
C THR A 224 -46.21 -6.54 23.27
N ASN A 225 -46.75 -7.18 24.32
CA ASN A 225 -48.20 -7.30 24.50
C ASN A 225 -48.53 -7.34 26.01
N GLY A 226 -49.21 -6.30 26.49
CA GLY A 226 -49.65 -6.21 27.88
C GLY A 226 -51.09 -6.67 28.06
N VAL A 227 -51.35 -7.46 29.09
CA VAL A 227 -52.67 -7.62 29.72
C VAL A 227 -52.45 -7.58 31.23
N GLU A 228 -53.31 -6.84 31.93
CA GLU A 228 -53.19 -6.57 33.37
C GLU A 228 -53.40 -7.84 34.21
N GLY A 229 -52.67 -7.94 35.33
CA GLY A 229 -52.80 -9.04 36.28
C GLY A 229 -52.15 -8.69 37.62
N SER A 230 -52.98 -8.33 38.60
CA SER A 230 -52.55 -7.98 39.96
C SER A 230 -51.93 -9.15 40.71
N GLY A 231 -50.77 -8.95 41.35
CA GLY A 231 -50.18 -9.94 42.26
C GLY A 231 -48.82 -9.52 42.80
N GLY A 232 -48.80 -8.78 43.91
CA GLY A 232 -47.55 -8.43 44.59
C GLY A 232 -47.01 -9.61 45.39
N VAL A 233 -45.75 -9.97 45.16
CA VAL A 233 -44.92 -10.80 46.06
C VAL A 233 -43.56 -10.13 46.14
N GLY A 234 -43.15 -9.72 47.33
CA GLY A 234 -41.80 -9.18 47.55
C GLY A 234 -40.77 -10.30 47.45
N MET A 235 -39.67 -10.05 46.74
CA MET A 235 -38.48 -10.89 46.81
C MET A 235 -37.61 -10.38 47.95
N GLU A 236 -37.42 -11.20 48.98
CA GLU A 236 -36.46 -10.92 50.05
C GLU A 236 -35.02 -11.01 49.53
N GLU A 237 -34.14 -10.14 50.03
CA GLU A 237 -32.71 -10.22 49.72
C GLU A 237 -32.10 -11.47 50.36
N PRO A 238 -31.30 -12.26 49.63
CA PRO A 238 -30.68 -13.48 50.18
C PRO A 238 -29.51 -13.17 51.13
N ASP A 239 -29.44 -13.91 52.24
CA ASP A 239 -28.53 -13.71 53.41
C ASP A 239 -27.03 -13.57 53.13
N TRP A 240 -26.55 -13.87 51.91
CA TRP A 240 -25.12 -13.74 51.57
C TRP A 240 -24.67 -12.29 51.31
N MET A 241 -25.59 -11.32 51.34
CA MET A 241 -25.31 -9.90 51.06
C MET A 241 -24.99 -9.04 52.29
N GLN A 242 -24.92 -9.62 53.51
CA GLN A 242 -24.58 -8.87 54.71
C GLN A 242 -23.06 -8.70 54.87
N ASP A 243 -22.60 -7.44 54.93
CA ASP A 243 -21.21 -7.09 55.20
C ASP A 243 -20.75 -7.61 56.58
N PRO A 244 -19.52 -8.14 56.70
CA PRO A 244 -19.01 -8.63 57.97
C PRO A 244 -18.66 -7.46 58.92
N GLU A 245 -19.34 -7.37 60.06
CA GLU A 245 -18.96 -6.45 61.13
C GLU A 245 -17.57 -6.78 61.68
N ILE A 246 -16.64 -5.83 61.52
CA ILE A 246 -15.28 -5.89 62.07
C ILE A 246 -15.34 -5.63 63.59
N ARG A 247 -14.71 -6.50 64.39
CA ARG A 247 -14.39 -6.28 65.81
C ARG A 247 -12.89 -6.27 66.04
#